data_AF-A0A831UJ38-F1
#
_entry.id   AF-A0A831UJ38-F1
#
_cell.length_a   1.000
_cell.length_b   1.000
_cell.length_c   1.000
_cell.angle_alpha   90.00
_cell.angle_beta   90.00
_cell.angle_gamma   90.00
#
_symmetry.space_group_name_H-M   'P 1'
#
loop_
_entity.id
_entity.type
_entity.pdbx_description
1 polymer ?
#
loop_
_entity_poly.entity_id
_entity_poly.type
_entity_poly.pdbx_seq_one_letter_code
_entity_poly.pdbx_strand_id
1 'polypeptide(L)'
;MNLVWHRADLRLADGFLTGRITNRSEIRLLAPAVVLGASAVTLPDLPPGQTTTVRLPLSRGIVGASLADRIVGAYPVDPPRMDDAARERTVRYQVVNQLTYDPLSGFSGLGLPSESPVLLAWDRRPLAEIAVAGTTPRQLGTTLYYLTLPVRIEGQVVFGADLLRSAIVANESAFIGKDPWSYNLGQGSMTVAYRTIPFTGRLTASRLVVGFNLGPDFPLRDAAVEVEPLGPAQPIELCLEPPCPNLAPDGLPEVEVFDLVRGEWMALPHLDGGRAFAIRDPARYVDPASATVL
;
A
#
# COMPACT_ATOMS: atom_id res chain seq x y z
N MET A 1 -7.72 29.89 -9.05
CA MET A 1 -7.04 29.55 -10.32
C MET A 1 -6.81 28.05 -10.31
N ASN A 2 -7.61 27.27 -11.06
CA ASN A 2 -7.53 25.80 -11.07
C ASN A 2 -6.31 25.36 -11.88
N LEU A 3 -5.17 25.25 -11.20
CA LEU A 3 -3.93 24.75 -11.79
C LEU A 3 -4.03 23.23 -11.98
N VAL A 4 -4.33 22.80 -13.20
CA VAL A 4 -4.12 21.40 -13.60
C VAL A 4 -2.62 21.27 -13.92
N TRP A 5 -1.82 21.01 -12.89
CA TRP A 5 -0.36 20.91 -12.97
C TRP A 5 0.13 19.77 -13.89
N HIS A 6 -0.67 18.72 -14.03
CA HIS A 6 -0.36 17.52 -14.80
C HIS A 6 -1.62 16.89 -15.36
N ARG A 7 -1.47 16.17 -16.48
CA ARG A 7 -2.49 15.24 -16.98
C ARG A 7 -1.94 13.84 -16.84
N ALA A 8 -2.63 13.00 -16.09
CA ALA A 8 -2.31 11.59 -15.99
C ALA A 8 -3.45 10.78 -16.59
N ASP A 9 -3.09 9.83 -17.43
CA ASP A 9 -3.98 8.77 -17.89
C ASP A 9 -3.34 7.46 -17.50
N LEU A 10 -3.68 6.97 -16.31
CA LEU A 10 -3.14 5.74 -15.74
C LEU A 10 -4.24 4.69 -15.62
N ARG A 11 -3.86 3.46 -15.89
CA ARG A 11 -4.69 2.27 -15.75
C ARG A 11 -3.96 1.19 -14.97
N LEU A 12 -4.70 0.52 -14.10
CA LEU A 12 -4.25 -0.66 -13.39
C LEU A 12 -4.76 -1.91 -14.12
N ALA A 13 -3.85 -2.70 -14.68
CA ALA A 13 -4.16 -3.94 -15.37
C ALA A 13 -2.96 -4.91 -15.31
N ASP A 14 -3.23 -6.21 -15.23
CA ASP A 14 -2.22 -7.27 -15.32
C ASP A 14 -1.03 -7.16 -14.35
N GLY A 15 -1.25 -6.57 -13.16
CA GLY A 15 -0.19 -6.36 -12.16
C GLY A 15 0.72 -5.16 -12.44
N PHE A 16 0.34 -4.30 -13.40
CA PHE A 16 1.06 -3.07 -13.72
C PHE A 16 0.15 -1.85 -13.60
N LEU A 17 0.68 -0.77 -13.04
CA LEU A 17 0.16 0.56 -13.27
C LEU A 17 0.81 1.12 -14.53
N THR A 18 0.04 1.28 -15.60
CA THR A 18 0.54 1.74 -16.91
C THR A 18 -0.16 2.99 -17.38
N GLY A 19 0.48 3.79 -18.21
CA GLY A 19 -0.18 4.95 -18.80
C GLY A 19 0.77 6.06 -19.18
N ARG A 20 0.28 7.29 -19.21
CA ARG A 20 1.06 8.48 -19.58
C ARG A 20 0.87 9.61 -18.59
N ILE A 21 1.94 10.37 -18.36
CA ILE A 21 1.93 11.60 -17.58
C ILE A 21 2.46 12.73 -18.46
N THR A 22 1.68 13.80 -18.57
CA THR A 22 2.07 15.05 -19.24
C THR A 22 2.31 16.13 -18.19
N ASN A 23 3.49 16.74 -18.22
CA ASN A 23 3.77 17.94 -17.43
C ASN A 23 3.07 19.14 -18.07
N ARG A 24 2.08 19.71 -17.38
CA ARG A 24 1.34 20.90 -17.83
C ARG A 24 1.73 22.17 -17.09
N SER A 25 2.72 22.07 -16.22
CA SER A 25 3.31 23.21 -15.54
C SER A 25 4.35 23.91 -16.43
N GLU A 26 4.75 25.11 -16.00
CA GLU A 26 5.86 25.87 -16.59
C GLU A 26 7.23 25.43 -16.06
N ILE A 27 7.26 24.42 -15.19
CA ILE A 27 8.44 24.03 -14.43
C ILE A 27 8.98 22.72 -14.98
N ARG A 28 10.31 22.55 -15.00
CA ARG A 28 10.90 21.25 -15.32
C ARG A 28 10.83 20.37 -14.07
N LEU A 29 10.16 19.22 -14.18
CA LEU A 29 10.10 18.24 -13.11
C LEU A 29 11.40 17.41 -13.13
N LEU A 30 12.21 17.50 -12.08
CA LEU A 30 13.49 16.81 -11.96
C LEU A 30 13.32 15.47 -11.25
N ALA A 31 14.00 14.44 -11.76
CA ALA A 31 13.96 13.06 -11.28
C ALA A 31 12.55 12.61 -10.81
N PRO A 32 11.51 12.71 -11.65
CA PRO A 32 10.18 12.31 -11.25
C PRO A 32 10.12 10.81 -10.94
N ALA A 33 9.26 10.43 -10.00
CA ALA A 33 8.96 9.04 -9.70
C ALA A 33 7.47 8.85 -9.48
N VAL A 34 6.92 7.76 -10.02
CA VAL A 34 5.55 7.34 -9.73
C VAL A 34 5.58 6.27 -8.66
N VAL A 35 4.81 6.47 -7.61
CA VAL A 35 4.80 5.62 -6.41
C VAL A 35 3.36 5.16 -6.12
N LEU A 36 3.20 3.89 -5.77
CA LEU A 36 1.96 3.33 -5.26
C LEU A 36 2.31 2.30 -4.17
N GLY A 37 2.04 2.65 -2.90
CA GLY A 37 2.50 1.85 -1.76
C GLY A 37 4.03 1.76 -1.72
N ALA A 38 4.58 0.55 -1.68
CA ALA A 38 6.01 0.25 -1.76
C ALA A 38 6.55 0.22 -3.20
N SER A 39 5.67 0.15 -4.20
CA SER A 39 6.05 0.09 -5.61
C SER A 39 6.43 1.47 -6.13
N ALA A 40 7.59 1.58 -6.79
CA ALA A 40 8.03 2.84 -7.41
C ALA A 40 8.74 2.62 -8.75
N VAL A 41 8.61 3.60 -9.65
CA VAL A 41 9.36 3.68 -10.91
C VAL A 41 9.86 5.11 -11.10
N THR A 42 11.16 5.25 -11.35
CA THR A 42 11.77 6.53 -11.70
C THR A 42 11.56 6.83 -13.18
N LEU A 43 11.42 8.12 -13.48
CA LEU A 43 11.15 8.65 -14.80
C LEU A 43 12.26 9.64 -15.16
N PRO A 44 12.56 9.84 -16.46
CA PRO A 44 13.45 10.91 -16.88
C PRO A 44 12.86 12.27 -16.51
N ASP A 45 13.73 13.27 -16.35
CA ASP A 45 13.29 14.65 -16.17
C ASP A 45 12.25 15.04 -17.21
N LEU A 46 11.20 15.74 -16.78
CA LEU A 46 10.05 16.05 -17.61
C LEU A 46 9.92 17.56 -17.79
N PRO A 47 10.39 18.13 -18.92
CA PRO A 47 10.21 19.54 -19.24
C PRO A 47 8.73 19.96 -19.35
N PRO A 48 8.43 21.27 -19.31
CA PRO A 48 7.09 21.79 -19.60
C PRO A 48 6.53 21.24 -20.92
N GLY A 49 5.26 20.83 -20.91
CA GLY A 49 4.55 20.30 -22.06
C GLY A 49 4.92 18.86 -22.48
N GLN A 50 5.99 18.29 -21.94
CA GLN A 50 6.43 16.95 -22.31
C GLN A 50 5.61 15.85 -21.67
N THR A 51 5.56 14.69 -22.34
CA THR A 51 4.83 13.51 -21.90
C THR A 51 5.76 12.32 -21.80
N THR A 52 5.63 11.56 -20.71
CA THR A 52 6.34 10.29 -20.52
C THR A 52 5.37 9.14 -20.29
N THR A 53 5.85 7.92 -20.55
CA THR A 53 5.10 6.69 -20.32
C THR A 53 5.45 6.13 -18.95
N VAL A 54 4.44 5.65 -18.23
CA VAL A 54 4.57 4.96 -16.96
C VAL A 54 4.33 3.49 -17.19
N ARG A 55 5.22 2.66 -16.65
CA ARG A 55 5.01 1.21 -16.49
C ARG A 55 5.62 0.81 -15.15
N LEU A 56 4.79 0.82 -14.12
CA LEU A 56 5.16 0.45 -12.77
C LEU A 56 4.71 -1.00 -12.49
N PRO A 57 5.62 -1.96 -12.31
CA PRO A 57 5.27 -3.25 -11.75
C PRO A 57 4.83 -3.06 -10.30
N LEU A 58 3.73 -3.68 -9.91
CA LEU A 58 3.31 -3.67 -8.52
C LEU A 58 4.03 -4.77 -7.75
N SER A 59 4.90 -4.34 -6.85
CA SER A 59 5.59 -5.18 -5.87
C SER A 59 4.56 -5.80 -4.94
N ARG A 60 4.76 -7.09 -4.63
CA ARG A 60 3.99 -7.80 -3.62
C ARG A 60 4.76 -7.98 -2.31
N GLY A 61 6.03 -7.57 -2.28
CA GLY A 61 7.00 -7.88 -1.21
C GLY A 61 7.37 -6.74 -0.25
N ILE A 62 7.59 -7.12 1.02
CA ILE A 62 8.21 -6.31 2.09
C ILE A 62 9.75 -6.38 2.00
N VAL A 63 10.29 -7.45 1.43
CA VAL A 63 11.74 -7.69 1.41
C VAL A 63 12.37 -6.90 0.26
N GLY A 64 13.26 -5.97 0.60
CA GLY A 64 14.07 -5.27 -0.38
C GLY A 64 14.46 -3.87 0.03
N ALA A 65 14.99 -3.14 -0.95
CA ALA A 65 15.36 -1.73 -0.85
C ALA A 65 14.19 -0.88 -0.32
N SER A 66 14.50 0.10 0.54
CA SER A 66 13.53 1.10 1.01
C SER A 66 12.94 1.88 -0.17
N LEU A 67 11.82 2.56 0.04
CA LEU A 67 11.25 3.44 -0.98
C LEU A 67 12.26 4.51 -1.42
N ALA A 68 13.02 5.07 -0.48
CA ALA A 68 14.06 6.04 -0.79
C ALA A 68 15.18 5.41 -1.64
N ASP A 69 15.62 4.19 -1.33
CA ASP A 69 16.59 3.46 -2.16
C ASP A 69 16.06 3.23 -3.58
N ARG A 70 14.77 2.90 -3.74
CA ARG A 70 14.13 2.65 -5.04
C ARG A 70 14.03 3.91 -5.90
N ILE A 71 13.82 5.08 -5.29
CA ILE A 71 13.57 6.35 -5.99
C ILE A 71 14.84 7.17 -6.16
N VAL A 72 15.64 7.28 -5.10
CA VAL A 72 16.81 8.15 -5.02
C VAL A 72 18.11 7.37 -5.24
N GLY A 73 18.09 6.05 -4.98
CA GLY A 73 19.28 5.20 -4.94
C GLY A 73 19.79 5.00 -3.52
N ALA A 74 20.72 4.06 -3.37
CA ALA A 74 21.30 3.67 -2.08
C ALA A 74 21.81 4.88 -1.28
N TYR A 75 21.54 4.86 0.03
CA TYR A 75 22.04 5.89 0.94
C TYR A 75 23.58 5.98 0.88
N PRO A 76 24.15 7.20 0.75
CA PRO A 76 25.60 7.35 0.76
C PRO A 76 26.14 7.18 2.19
N VAL A 77 26.71 6.02 2.49
CA VAL A 77 27.26 5.67 3.82
C VAL A 77 28.58 6.39 4.13
N ASP A 78 29.37 6.72 3.10
CA ASP A 78 30.62 7.49 3.22
C ASP A 78 30.80 8.37 1.98
N PRO A 79 30.34 9.64 1.97
CA PRO A 79 30.62 10.55 0.87
C PRO A 79 32.04 11.14 1.03
N PRO A 80 33.04 10.75 0.21
CA PRO A 80 34.33 11.45 0.19
C PRO A 80 34.09 12.89 -0.30
N ARG A 81 34.04 13.85 0.64
CA ARG A 81 33.60 15.24 0.46
C ARG A 81 32.16 15.32 -0.08
N MET A 82 31.21 15.75 0.76
CA MET A 82 29.85 16.11 0.30
C MET A 82 29.91 17.28 -0.69
N ASP A 83 29.98 16.95 -1.98
CA ASP A 83 29.65 17.88 -3.04
C ASP A 83 28.14 18.17 -3.05
N ASP A 84 27.73 19.13 -3.88
CA ASP A 84 26.33 19.55 -3.93
C ASP A 84 25.39 18.44 -4.42
N ALA A 85 25.87 17.55 -5.30
CA ALA A 85 25.07 16.45 -5.81
C ALA A 85 24.83 15.38 -4.74
N ALA A 86 25.84 15.07 -3.94
CA ALA A 86 25.73 14.17 -2.80
C ALA A 86 24.80 14.77 -1.73
N ARG A 87 24.94 16.07 -1.43
CA ARG A 87 24.06 16.77 -0.48
C ARG A 87 22.60 16.77 -0.96
N GLU A 88 22.35 17.09 -2.24
CA GLU A 88 21.01 17.03 -2.83
C GLU A 88 20.42 15.62 -2.75
N ARG A 89 21.21 14.58 -3.03
CA ARG A 89 20.78 13.19 -2.90
C ARG A 89 20.41 12.84 -1.46
N THR A 90 21.24 13.21 -0.49
CA THR A 90 20.96 12.97 0.94
C THR A 90 19.67 13.68 1.37
N VAL A 91 19.47 14.93 0.97
CA VAL A 91 18.23 15.67 1.27
C VAL A 91 17.02 14.97 0.68
N ARG A 92 17.06 14.60 -0.61
CA ARG A 92 15.96 13.89 -1.28
C ARG A 92 15.66 12.56 -0.58
N TYR A 93 16.69 11.80 -0.23
CA TYR A 93 16.54 10.52 0.47
C TYR A 93 15.85 10.70 1.82
N GLN A 94 16.30 11.66 2.63
CA GLN A 94 15.70 11.96 3.93
C GLN A 94 14.25 12.42 3.79
N VAL A 95 13.96 13.31 2.84
CA VAL A 95 12.59 13.78 2.57
C VAL A 95 11.68 12.62 2.18
N VAL A 96 12.11 11.71 1.28
CA VAL A 96 11.31 10.53 0.90
C VAL A 96 11.05 9.63 2.11
N ASN A 97 12.05 9.38 2.96
CA ASN A 97 11.85 8.61 4.18
C ASN A 97 10.83 9.25 5.12
N GLN A 98 10.84 10.57 5.26
CA GLN A 98 9.86 11.26 6.10
C GLN A 98 8.41 11.04 5.63
N LEU A 99 8.19 10.88 4.33
CA LEU A 99 6.87 10.58 3.77
C LEU A 99 6.37 9.15 4.05
N THR A 100 7.25 8.26 4.54
CA THR A 100 6.90 6.87 4.90
C THR A 100 6.51 6.72 6.37
N TYR A 101 6.41 7.83 7.11
CA TYR A 101 5.97 7.83 8.49
C TYR A 101 4.53 7.34 8.62
N ASP A 102 4.33 6.33 9.47
CA ASP A 102 3.04 5.83 9.89
C ASP A 102 2.90 6.08 11.41
N PRO A 103 1.80 6.68 11.90
CA PRO A 103 1.65 6.99 13.32
C PRO A 103 1.65 5.77 14.26
N LEU A 104 1.32 4.58 13.76
CA LEU A 104 1.22 3.36 14.56
C LEU A 104 2.56 2.58 14.58
N SER A 105 3.30 2.63 13.47
CA SER A 105 4.50 1.82 13.26
C SER A 105 5.80 2.63 13.07
N GLY A 106 5.70 3.96 13.06
CA GLY A 106 6.83 4.87 12.86
C GLY A 106 7.31 4.92 11.42
N PHE A 107 8.61 5.15 11.21
CA PHE A 107 9.18 5.15 9.87
C PHE A 107 9.41 3.70 9.40
N SER A 108 8.53 3.22 8.52
CA SER A 108 8.74 1.92 7.89
C SER A 108 9.83 1.97 6.83
N GLY A 109 9.97 3.10 6.12
CA GLY A 109 10.84 3.21 4.95
C GLY A 109 10.38 2.37 3.75
N LEU A 110 9.27 1.63 3.86
CA LEU A 110 8.89 0.61 2.88
C LEU A 110 7.99 1.15 1.77
N GLY A 111 7.08 2.07 2.07
CA GLY A 111 6.11 2.59 1.11
C GLY A 111 5.38 3.84 1.59
N LEU A 112 4.63 4.46 0.69
CA LEU A 112 3.80 5.62 1.02
C LEU A 112 2.42 5.21 1.55
N PRO A 113 1.90 5.87 2.59
CA PRO A 113 0.53 5.68 3.07
C PRO A 113 -0.50 6.40 2.17
N SER A 114 -0.33 6.34 0.85
CA SER A 114 -1.24 6.95 -0.13
C SER A 114 -2.28 5.94 -0.60
N GLU A 115 -3.52 6.39 -0.79
CA GLU A 115 -4.61 5.61 -1.37
C GLU A 115 -4.68 5.71 -2.90
N SER A 116 -3.81 6.49 -3.52
CA SER A 116 -3.72 6.64 -4.98
C SER A 116 -2.27 6.69 -5.41
N PRO A 117 -1.96 6.40 -6.69
CA PRO A 117 -0.62 6.63 -7.19
C PRO A 117 -0.24 8.09 -7.05
N VAL A 118 1.03 8.36 -6.75
CA VAL A 118 1.53 9.72 -6.60
C VAL A 118 2.74 9.94 -7.48
N LEU A 119 2.81 11.13 -8.06
CA LEU A 119 4.01 11.64 -8.71
C LEU A 119 4.80 12.45 -7.69
N LEU A 120 6.00 11.96 -7.37
CA LEU A 120 7.02 12.73 -6.68
C LEU A 120 7.91 13.38 -7.73
N ALA A 121 8.17 14.68 -7.62
CA ALA A 121 9.06 15.38 -8.53
C ALA A 121 9.78 16.53 -7.83
N TRP A 122 11.00 16.83 -8.29
CA TRP A 122 11.85 17.81 -7.63
C TRP A 122 12.01 19.08 -8.47
N ASP A 123 12.27 20.19 -7.80
CA ASP A 123 12.74 21.44 -8.38
C ASP A 123 13.85 22.03 -7.50
N ARG A 124 14.76 22.77 -8.14
CA ARG A 124 15.90 23.43 -7.50
C ARG A 124 15.66 24.90 -7.16
N ARG A 125 14.51 25.45 -7.55
CA ARG A 125 14.18 26.84 -7.23
C ARG A 125 13.91 27.00 -5.73
N PRO A 126 14.58 27.94 -5.04
CA PRO A 126 14.25 28.26 -3.66
C PRO A 126 12.85 28.89 -3.60
N LEU A 127 12.07 28.51 -2.57
CA LEU A 127 10.72 29.06 -2.37
C LEU A 127 10.74 30.51 -1.87
N ALA A 128 11.86 30.96 -1.31
CA ALA A 128 12.07 32.33 -0.88
C ALA A 128 13.55 32.73 -1.05
N GLU A 129 13.78 33.91 -1.63
CA GLU A 129 15.10 34.54 -1.66
C GLU A 129 15.43 35.06 -0.26
N ILE A 130 16.52 34.58 0.33
CA ILE A 130 17.03 35.06 1.61
C ILE A 130 18.26 35.91 1.30
N ALA A 131 18.21 37.18 1.67
CA ALA A 131 19.38 38.05 1.69
C ALA A 131 19.85 38.22 3.15
N VAL A 132 21.15 38.05 3.40
CA VAL A 132 21.75 38.30 4.72
C VAL A 132 22.81 39.38 4.56
N ALA A 133 22.62 40.53 5.22
CA ALA A 133 23.58 41.63 5.27
C ALA A 133 24.13 42.06 3.89
N GLY A 134 23.27 42.14 2.86
CA GLY A 134 23.68 42.55 1.50
C GLY A 134 24.38 41.45 0.69
N THR A 135 24.48 40.23 1.22
CA THR A 135 24.94 39.05 0.47
C THR A 135 23.78 38.12 0.18
N THR A 136 23.76 37.52 -1.01
CA THR A 136 22.90 36.39 -1.36
C THR A 136 23.64 35.09 -1.02
N PRO A 137 23.42 34.49 0.18
CA PRO A 137 24.03 33.21 0.51
C PRO A 137 23.68 32.15 -0.53
N ARG A 138 24.58 31.19 -0.73
CA ARG A 138 24.32 30.04 -1.61
C ARG A 138 23.10 29.27 -1.09
N GLN A 139 21.96 29.40 -1.76
CA GLN A 139 20.76 28.66 -1.45
C GLN A 139 20.69 27.38 -2.27
N LEU A 140 20.71 26.23 -1.60
CA LEU A 140 20.33 24.95 -2.19
C LEU A 140 18.84 24.72 -1.85
N GLY A 141 17.96 25.30 -2.65
CA GLY A 141 16.53 25.01 -2.57
C GLY A 141 16.25 23.62 -3.14
N THR A 142 15.54 22.77 -2.40
CA THR A 142 15.00 21.52 -2.92
C THR A 142 13.51 21.51 -2.60
N THR A 143 12.69 21.66 -3.63
CA THR A 143 11.24 21.62 -3.51
C THR A 143 10.77 20.24 -3.98
N LEU A 144 9.96 19.57 -3.16
CA LEU A 144 9.26 18.34 -3.55
C LEU A 144 7.82 18.69 -3.94
N TYR A 145 7.43 18.28 -5.13
CA TYR A 145 6.03 18.18 -5.53
C TYR A 145 5.52 16.79 -5.22
N TYR A 146 4.43 16.72 -4.44
CA TYR A 146 3.69 15.51 -4.14
C TYR A 146 2.31 15.63 -4.78
N LEU A 147 2.07 14.89 -5.86
CA LEU A 147 0.87 15.05 -6.68
C LEU A 147 0.13 13.72 -6.81
N THR A 148 -1.11 13.65 -6.35
CA THR A 148 -1.95 12.47 -6.56
C THR A 148 -2.31 12.33 -8.04
N LEU A 149 -2.35 11.09 -8.52
CA LEU A 149 -2.63 10.74 -9.90
C LEU A 149 -3.93 9.93 -9.96
N PRO A 150 -4.91 10.33 -10.78
CA PRO A 150 -6.07 9.50 -11.01
C PRO A 150 -5.65 8.19 -11.68
N VAL A 151 -6.26 7.09 -11.25
CA VAL A 151 -6.08 5.76 -11.84
C VAL A 151 -7.44 5.18 -12.21
N ARG A 152 -7.51 4.57 -13.39
CA ARG A 152 -8.65 3.77 -13.82
C ARG A 152 -8.35 2.30 -13.61
N ILE A 153 -9.36 1.55 -13.21
CA ILE A 153 -9.26 0.10 -13.05
C ILE A 153 -10.01 -0.51 -14.23
N GLU A 154 -9.32 -1.33 -15.02
CA GLU A 154 -9.86 -1.92 -16.23
C GLU A 154 -9.55 -3.42 -16.28
N GLY A 155 -10.55 -4.22 -16.64
CA GLY A 155 -10.40 -5.67 -16.75
C GLY A 155 -10.21 -6.37 -15.40
N GLN A 156 -9.51 -7.49 -15.44
CA GLN A 156 -9.28 -8.32 -14.25
C GLN A 156 -8.06 -7.81 -13.47
N VAL A 157 -8.30 -7.37 -12.24
CA VAL A 157 -7.26 -6.91 -11.32
C VAL A 157 -7.27 -7.79 -10.08
N VAL A 158 -6.07 -8.08 -9.57
CA VAL A 158 -5.92 -8.66 -8.23
C VAL A 158 -5.42 -7.59 -7.30
N PHE A 159 -6.24 -7.30 -6.30
CA PHE A 159 -5.91 -6.40 -5.21
C PHE A 159 -5.17 -7.21 -4.15
N GLY A 160 -3.95 -6.81 -3.86
CA GLY A 160 -3.07 -7.41 -2.86
C GLY A 160 -1.95 -6.43 -2.53
N ALA A 161 -1.29 -6.63 -1.40
CA ALA A 161 -0.18 -5.78 -0.92
C ALA A 161 -0.52 -4.28 -1.02
N ASP A 162 0.21 -3.52 -1.84
CA ASP A 162 0.07 -2.07 -2.02
C ASP A 162 -1.32 -1.60 -2.47
N LEU A 163 -2.15 -2.51 -3.00
CA LEU A 163 -3.51 -2.22 -3.47
C LEU A 163 -4.60 -2.50 -2.43
N LEU A 164 -4.25 -3.06 -1.28
CA LEU A 164 -5.15 -3.40 -0.20
C LEU A 164 -4.78 -2.60 1.05
N ARG A 165 -5.79 -2.16 1.78
CA ARG A 165 -5.67 -1.49 3.07
C ARG A 165 -6.46 -2.28 4.08
N SER A 166 -5.97 -2.29 5.30
CA SER A 166 -6.64 -2.99 6.39
C SER A 166 -6.77 -2.10 7.61
N ALA A 167 -7.95 -2.11 8.21
CA ALA A 167 -8.26 -1.33 9.41
C ALA A 167 -9.00 -2.21 10.40
N ILE A 168 -8.63 -2.13 11.68
CA ILE A 168 -9.39 -2.77 12.75
C ILE A 168 -10.64 -1.92 13.00
N VAL A 169 -11.82 -2.52 12.86
CA VAL A 169 -13.12 -1.83 13.00
C VAL A 169 -13.87 -2.22 14.27
N ALA A 170 -13.53 -3.36 14.88
CA ALA A 170 -13.96 -3.75 16.21
C ALA A 170 -12.87 -4.58 16.90
N ASN A 171 -12.77 -4.50 18.23
CA ASN A 171 -11.82 -5.28 19.01
C ASN A 171 -12.40 -5.64 20.37
N GLU A 172 -12.42 -6.93 20.67
CA GLU A 172 -12.78 -7.49 21.97
C GLU A 172 -11.60 -8.28 22.57
N SER A 173 -10.41 -8.18 21.97
CA SER A 173 -9.21 -8.85 22.47
C SER A 173 -8.53 -8.09 23.61
N ALA A 174 -7.89 -8.84 24.50
CA ALA A 174 -7.15 -8.32 25.65
C ALA A 174 -5.92 -7.48 25.26
N PHE A 175 -5.28 -7.80 24.13
CA PHE A 175 -4.26 -6.97 23.52
C PHE A 175 -4.29 -7.11 22.00
N ILE A 176 -3.95 -6.02 21.32
CA ILE A 176 -3.81 -6.00 19.87
C ILE A 176 -2.55 -5.23 19.48
N GLY A 177 -1.77 -5.80 18.58
CA GLY A 177 -0.66 -5.14 17.91
C GLY A 177 -0.87 -5.23 16.41
N LYS A 178 -0.99 -4.09 15.73
CA LYS A 178 -1.05 -4.04 14.28
C LYS A 178 0.17 -3.29 13.75
N ASP A 179 0.89 -3.93 12.85
CA ASP A 179 1.77 -3.24 11.93
C ASP A 179 1.18 -3.34 10.49
N PRO A 180 1.79 -2.71 9.48
CA PRO A 180 1.23 -2.71 8.13
C PRO A 180 1.02 -4.11 7.53
N TRP A 181 1.70 -5.14 8.03
CA TRP A 181 1.77 -6.47 7.41
C TRP A 181 1.51 -7.64 8.36
N SER A 182 1.45 -7.39 9.66
CA SER A 182 1.25 -8.40 10.69
C SER A 182 0.22 -7.94 11.72
N TYR A 183 -0.42 -8.93 12.33
CA TYR A 183 -1.34 -8.77 13.42
C TYR A 183 -0.86 -9.65 14.58
N ASN A 184 -0.83 -9.06 15.76
CA ASN A 184 -0.64 -9.74 17.03
C ASN A 184 -1.95 -9.62 17.78
N LEU A 185 -2.56 -10.78 18.07
CA LEU A 185 -3.86 -10.86 18.74
C LEU A 185 -3.69 -11.63 20.04
N GLY A 186 -4.18 -11.06 21.13
CA GLY A 186 -4.36 -11.77 22.39
C GLY A 186 -5.65 -12.56 22.45
N GLN A 187 -6.00 -13.05 23.63
CA GLN A 187 -7.29 -13.70 23.83
C GLN A 187 -8.44 -12.75 23.49
N GLY A 188 -9.40 -13.23 22.68
CA GLY A 188 -10.60 -12.52 22.24
C GLY A 188 -10.72 -12.46 20.72
N SER A 189 -11.47 -11.49 20.20
CA SER A 189 -11.74 -11.33 18.77
C SER A 189 -11.32 -9.94 18.27
N MET A 190 -11.06 -9.84 16.97
CA MET A 190 -10.97 -8.56 16.26
C MET A 190 -11.67 -8.66 14.92
N THR A 191 -12.29 -7.56 14.51
CA THR A 191 -12.86 -7.42 13.17
C THR A 191 -11.96 -6.51 12.35
N VAL A 192 -11.56 -6.97 11.16
CA VAL A 192 -10.69 -6.24 10.26
C VAL A 192 -11.39 -5.97 8.95
N ALA A 193 -11.54 -4.69 8.59
CA ALA A 193 -11.98 -4.31 7.28
C ALA A 193 -10.81 -4.27 6.30
N TYR A 194 -10.90 -5.07 5.25
CA TYR A 194 -9.99 -5.05 4.11
C TYR A 194 -10.64 -4.29 2.96
N ARG A 195 -10.00 -3.23 2.46
CA ARG A 195 -10.49 -2.40 1.36
C ARG A 195 -9.45 -2.21 0.28
N THR A 196 -9.86 -2.16 -0.98
CA THR A 196 -8.94 -1.82 -2.07
C THR A 196 -8.59 -0.34 -2.06
N ILE A 197 -7.65 0.08 -2.91
CA ILE A 197 -7.55 1.49 -3.29
C ILE A 197 -8.90 2.00 -3.84
N PRO A 198 -9.26 3.28 -3.65
CA PRO A 198 -10.49 3.85 -4.17
C PRO A 198 -10.58 3.71 -5.68
N PHE A 199 -11.79 3.41 -6.16
CA PHE A 199 -12.12 3.35 -7.58
C PHE A 199 -13.51 3.92 -7.83
N THR A 200 -13.81 4.19 -9.09
CA THR A 200 -15.15 4.60 -9.51
C THR A 200 -15.84 3.44 -10.21
N GLY A 201 -17.10 3.20 -9.87
CA GLY A 201 -17.91 2.14 -10.46
C GLY A 201 -18.17 1.00 -9.48
N ARG A 202 -18.38 -0.20 -10.01
CA ARG A 202 -18.59 -1.41 -9.21
C ARG A 202 -17.66 -2.50 -9.73
N LEU A 203 -17.17 -3.34 -8.83
CA LEU A 203 -16.46 -4.55 -9.20
C LEU A 203 -17.38 -5.77 -9.13
N THR A 204 -16.97 -6.84 -9.80
CA THR A 204 -17.53 -8.18 -9.60
C THR A 204 -16.40 -9.05 -9.07
N ALA A 205 -16.52 -9.45 -7.81
CA ALA A 205 -15.51 -10.31 -7.19
C ALA A 205 -15.60 -11.71 -7.83
N SER A 206 -14.54 -12.11 -8.53
CA SER A 206 -14.42 -13.45 -9.11
C SER A 206 -13.65 -14.41 -8.22
N ARG A 207 -12.88 -13.90 -7.26
CA ARG A 207 -12.10 -14.70 -6.30
C ARG A 207 -11.80 -13.87 -5.05
N LEU A 208 -11.95 -14.47 -3.87
CA LEU A 208 -11.52 -13.95 -2.57
C LEU A 208 -10.57 -14.97 -1.96
N VAL A 209 -9.35 -14.56 -1.62
CA VAL A 209 -8.31 -15.45 -1.10
C VAL A 209 -7.81 -14.93 0.23
N VAL A 210 -7.76 -15.82 1.23
CA VAL A 210 -7.19 -15.59 2.56
C VAL A 210 -6.05 -16.56 2.81
N GLY A 211 -5.12 -16.22 3.69
CA GLY A 211 -4.06 -17.12 4.11
C GLY A 211 -3.23 -16.54 5.25
N PHE A 212 -2.77 -17.42 6.14
CA PHE A 212 -1.88 -17.07 7.25
C PHE A 212 -0.44 -17.32 6.84
N ASN A 213 0.35 -16.25 6.67
CA ASN A 213 1.69 -16.36 6.13
C ASN A 213 2.67 -15.43 6.86
N LEU A 214 3.95 -15.80 6.80
CA LEU A 214 5.05 -14.92 7.17
C LEU A 214 5.40 -14.06 5.95
N GLY A 215 4.94 -12.80 5.97
CA GLY A 215 5.18 -11.83 4.90
C GLY A 215 4.12 -11.86 3.78
N PRO A 216 4.24 -10.94 2.81
CA PRO A 216 3.16 -10.57 1.89
C PRO A 216 3.22 -11.33 0.54
N ASP A 217 4.32 -12.05 0.29
CA ASP A 217 4.70 -12.64 -0.99
C ASP A 217 4.33 -14.12 -1.10
N PHE A 218 3.19 -14.51 -0.52
CA PHE A 218 2.69 -15.85 -0.76
C PHE A 218 2.05 -15.92 -2.16
N PRO A 219 2.28 -16.98 -2.96
CA PRO A 219 1.63 -17.14 -4.26
C PRO A 219 0.14 -17.49 -4.09
N LEU A 220 -0.65 -16.49 -3.66
CA LEU A 220 -2.09 -16.60 -3.40
C LEU A 220 -2.91 -16.92 -4.66
N ARG A 221 -2.33 -16.79 -5.87
CA ARG A 221 -3.07 -16.89 -7.13
C ARG A 221 -3.33 -18.32 -7.60
N ASP A 222 -2.31 -19.17 -7.65
CA ASP A 222 -2.41 -20.39 -8.48
C ASP A 222 -2.60 -21.69 -7.69
N ALA A 223 -2.38 -21.66 -6.37
CA ALA A 223 -2.42 -22.85 -5.51
C ALA A 223 -3.43 -22.78 -4.35
N ALA A 224 -4.34 -21.79 -4.35
CA ALA A 224 -5.28 -21.66 -3.24
C ALA A 224 -6.32 -22.78 -3.27
N VAL A 225 -6.50 -23.43 -2.12
CA VAL A 225 -7.48 -24.51 -1.93
C VAL A 225 -8.86 -23.88 -1.71
N GLU A 226 -9.88 -24.35 -2.44
CA GLU A 226 -11.23 -23.85 -2.23
C GLU A 226 -11.75 -24.29 -0.85
N VAL A 227 -12.35 -23.35 -0.12
CA VAL A 227 -13.00 -23.58 1.16
C VAL A 227 -14.44 -23.06 1.11
N GLU A 228 -15.34 -23.83 1.71
CA GLU A 228 -16.74 -23.45 1.89
C GLU A 228 -16.95 -23.09 3.37
N PRO A 229 -17.59 -21.94 3.68
CA PRO A 229 -17.93 -21.60 5.05
C PRO A 229 -18.83 -22.67 5.69
N LEU A 230 -18.56 -23.00 6.95
CA LEU A 230 -19.21 -24.07 7.69
C LEU A 230 -20.67 -23.75 8.08
N GLY A 231 -21.00 -22.46 8.16
CA GLY A 231 -22.31 -21.97 8.60
C GLY A 231 -22.19 -20.68 9.42
N PRO A 232 -23.30 -20.20 10.00
CA PRO A 232 -23.29 -19.04 10.89
C PRO A 232 -22.31 -19.27 12.05
N ALA A 233 -21.45 -18.29 12.28
CA ALA A 233 -20.47 -18.30 13.36
C ALA A 233 -21.18 -18.50 14.70
N GLN A 234 -20.60 -19.38 15.52
CA GLN A 234 -21.06 -19.64 16.88
C GLN A 234 -20.09 -18.96 17.85
N PRO A 235 -20.57 -18.45 18.99
CA PRO A 235 -19.68 -17.95 20.03
C PRO A 235 -18.64 -19.02 20.40
N ILE A 236 -17.36 -18.69 20.28
CA ILE A 236 -16.29 -19.56 20.74
C ILE A 236 -16.29 -19.49 22.27
N GLU A 237 -16.82 -20.52 22.93
CA GLU A 237 -16.71 -20.65 24.38
C GLU A 237 -15.23 -20.80 24.75
N LEU A 238 -14.72 -19.82 25.51
CA LEU A 238 -13.39 -19.86 26.10
C LEU A 238 -13.30 -21.09 27.00
N CYS A 239 -12.57 -22.09 26.53
CA CYS A 239 -12.25 -23.26 27.31
C CYS A 239 -11.25 -22.86 28.40
N LEU A 240 -11.74 -22.76 29.63
CA LEU A 240 -10.94 -22.43 30.81
C LEU A 240 -10.08 -23.62 31.28
N GLU A 241 -10.42 -24.84 30.84
CA GLU A 241 -9.72 -26.08 31.19
C GLU A 241 -9.35 -26.87 29.92
N PRO A 242 -8.05 -27.20 29.71
CA PRO A 242 -7.63 -28.03 28.58
C PRO A 242 -8.15 -29.48 28.66
N PRO A 243 -8.35 -30.17 27.52
CA PRO A 243 -8.15 -29.70 26.16
C PRO A 243 -9.33 -28.88 25.64
N CYS A 244 -9.05 -27.77 24.95
CA CYS A 244 -10.05 -26.93 24.31
C CYS A 244 -10.41 -27.56 22.95
N PRO A 245 -11.58 -28.20 22.78
CA PRO A 245 -11.90 -28.89 21.52
C PRO A 245 -12.05 -27.94 20.32
N ASN A 246 -12.30 -26.65 20.57
CA ASN A 246 -12.63 -25.65 19.55
C ASN A 246 -11.49 -24.68 19.22
N LEU A 247 -10.29 -24.89 19.78
CA LEU A 247 -9.11 -24.08 19.44
C LEU A 247 -8.00 -25.00 18.96
N ALA A 248 -7.54 -24.82 17.72
CA ALA A 248 -6.38 -25.55 17.26
C ALA A 248 -5.16 -25.19 18.14
N PRO A 249 -4.34 -26.17 18.55
CA PRO A 249 -3.19 -25.93 19.42
C PRO A 249 -2.00 -25.27 18.69
N ASP A 250 -2.19 -24.78 17.46
CA ASP A 250 -1.15 -24.20 16.62
C ASP A 250 -0.99 -22.68 16.79
N GLY A 251 -1.89 -22.05 17.53
CA GLY A 251 -1.86 -20.61 17.82
C GLY A 251 -2.39 -19.73 16.69
N LEU A 252 -3.02 -20.31 15.66
CA LEU A 252 -3.71 -19.55 14.61
C LEU A 252 -5.13 -19.21 15.06
N PRO A 253 -5.66 -18.03 14.68
CA PRO A 253 -7.04 -17.69 15.00
C PRO A 253 -8.01 -18.43 14.08
N GLU A 254 -9.19 -18.74 14.61
CA GLU A 254 -10.34 -19.09 13.77
C GLU A 254 -10.78 -17.87 12.95
N VAL A 255 -11.20 -18.10 11.70
CA VAL A 255 -11.55 -17.02 10.77
C VAL A 255 -13.04 -17.04 10.49
N GLU A 256 -13.64 -15.86 10.56
CA GLU A 256 -15.00 -15.60 10.15
C GLU A 256 -14.99 -14.62 8.97
N VAL A 257 -16.01 -14.71 8.12
CA VAL A 257 -16.23 -13.76 7.01
C VAL A 257 -17.67 -13.29 7.04
N PHE A 258 -17.91 -11.99 6.82
CA PHE A 258 -19.27 -11.45 6.87
C PHE A 258 -20.03 -11.70 5.56
N ASP A 259 -21.15 -12.45 5.61
CA ASP A 259 -22.03 -12.66 4.46
C ASP A 259 -22.95 -11.45 4.26
N LEU A 260 -22.72 -10.68 3.20
CA LEU A 260 -23.48 -9.48 2.87
C LEU A 260 -24.93 -9.77 2.47
N VAL A 261 -25.22 -11.00 2.04
CA VAL A 261 -26.57 -11.42 1.64
C VAL A 261 -27.40 -11.77 2.87
N ARG A 262 -26.80 -12.43 3.86
CA ARG A 262 -27.48 -12.86 5.08
C ARG A 262 -27.40 -11.85 6.22
N GLY A 263 -26.39 -10.98 6.21
CA GLY A 263 -26.14 -10.02 7.28
C GLY A 263 -25.59 -10.66 8.56
N GLU A 264 -24.84 -11.76 8.43
CA GLU A 264 -24.31 -12.52 9.56
C GLU A 264 -22.87 -12.99 9.30
N TRP A 265 -22.14 -13.28 10.38
CA TRP A 265 -20.80 -13.84 10.33
C TRP A 265 -20.85 -15.32 9.98
N MET A 266 -19.98 -15.76 9.08
CA MET A 266 -19.87 -17.15 8.66
C MET A 266 -18.51 -17.70 9.07
N ALA A 267 -18.49 -18.81 9.79
CA ALA A 267 -17.25 -19.47 10.18
C ALA A 267 -16.59 -20.16 8.97
N LEU A 268 -15.29 -19.99 8.80
CA LEU A 268 -14.48 -20.78 7.87
C LEU A 268 -14.00 -22.06 8.58
N PRO A 269 -13.67 -23.13 7.83
CA PRO A 269 -12.87 -24.20 8.39
C PRO A 269 -11.53 -23.66 8.91
N HIS A 270 -10.97 -24.32 9.92
CA HIS A 270 -9.65 -23.98 10.43
C HIS A 270 -8.62 -23.92 9.29
N LEU A 271 -7.85 -22.83 9.21
CA LEU A 271 -6.96 -22.53 8.10
C LEU A 271 -5.50 -22.71 8.50
N ASP A 272 -4.83 -23.73 7.97
CA ASP A 272 -3.41 -23.95 8.24
C ASP A 272 -2.53 -22.77 7.78
N GLY A 273 -1.45 -22.52 8.52
CA GLY A 273 -0.40 -21.58 8.12
C GLY A 273 0.37 -22.02 6.87
N GLY A 274 0.90 -21.06 6.12
CA GLY A 274 1.73 -21.30 4.93
C GLY A 274 0.93 -21.77 3.71
N ARG A 275 -0.40 -21.54 3.71
CA ARG A 275 -1.30 -21.93 2.62
C ARG A 275 -2.26 -20.80 2.26
N ALA A 276 -2.78 -20.87 1.05
CA ALA A 276 -3.79 -19.95 0.54
C ALA A 276 -5.12 -20.69 0.40
N PHE A 277 -6.21 -20.00 0.74
CA PHE A 277 -7.57 -20.55 0.71
C PHE A 277 -8.49 -19.62 -0.08
N ALA A 278 -9.14 -20.14 -1.11
CA ALA A 278 -10.11 -19.40 -1.91
C ALA A 278 -11.51 -19.63 -1.33
N ILE A 279 -12.18 -18.56 -0.91
CA ILE A 279 -13.54 -18.65 -0.35
C ILE A 279 -14.52 -18.85 -1.51
N ARG A 280 -15.34 -19.91 -1.42
CA ARG A 280 -16.41 -20.21 -2.37
C ARG A 280 -17.43 -19.07 -2.41
N ASP A 281 -17.95 -18.73 -3.59
CA ASP A 281 -18.93 -17.65 -3.82
C ASP A 281 -18.49 -16.25 -3.31
N PRO A 282 -17.35 -15.72 -3.80
CA PRO A 282 -16.75 -14.48 -3.28
C PRO A 282 -17.66 -13.24 -3.35
N ALA A 283 -18.59 -13.20 -4.32
CA ALA A 283 -19.54 -12.09 -4.47
C ALA A 283 -20.49 -11.92 -3.26
N ARG A 284 -20.60 -12.92 -2.37
CA ARG A 284 -21.37 -12.83 -1.13
C ARG A 284 -20.66 -12.06 -0.02
N TYR A 285 -19.34 -11.96 -0.09
CA TYR A 285 -18.49 -11.44 1.00
C TYR A 285 -17.76 -10.14 0.64
N VAL A 286 -17.71 -9.79 -0.65
CA VAL A 286 -17.06 -8.57 -1.14
C VAL A 286 -18.11 -7.54 -1.53
N ASP A 287 -18.09 -6.37 -0.88
CA ASP A 287 -18.98 -5.27 -1.26
C ASP A 287 -18.63 -4.78 -2.68
N PRO A 288 -19.56 -4.78 -3.64
CA PRO A 288 -19.26 -4.45 -5.02
C PRO A 288 -18.95 -2.97 -5.26
N ALA A 289 -19.37 -2.06 -4.37
CA ALA A 289 -19.17 -0.62 -4.49
C ALA A 289 -17.85 -0.16 -3.85
N SER A 290 -17.52 -0.68 -2.67
CA SER A 290 -16.32 -0.30 -1.92
C SER A 290 -15.18 -1.32 -2.00
N ALA A 291 -15.46 -2.52 -2.52
CA ALA A 291 -14.55 -3.68 -2.47
C ALA A 291 -14.13 -4.05 -1.05
N THR A 292 -14.98 -3.78 -0.06
CA THR A 292 -14.70 -4.09 1.34
C THR A 292 -15.06 -5.54 1.65
N VAL A 293 -14.19 -6.18 2.43
CA VAL A 293 -14.39 -7.49 3.05
C VAL A 293 -14.22 -7.32 4.55
N LEU A 294 -15.06 -8.00 5.33
CA LEU A 294 -15.01 -8.06 6.78
C LEU A 294 -14.76 -9.51 7.22
#